data_AF-L0G1B0-F1
#
_entry.id   AF-L0G1B0-F1
#
_cell.length_a   1.000
_cell.length_b   1.000
_cell.length_c   1.000
_cell.angle_alpha   90.00
_cell.angle_beta   90.00
_cell.angle_gamma   90.00
#
_symmetry.space_group_name_H-M   'P 1'
#
loop_
_entity.id
_entity.type
_entity.pdbx_description
1 polymer ?
#
loop_
_entity_poly.entity_id
_entity_poly.type
_entity_poly.pdbx_seq_one_letter_code
_entity_poly.pdbx_strand_id
1 'polypeptide(L)'
;MKKLLITLPFFALLSCAAFRINADIGMSTEAFEDSNLNEEIIEMDETYTVYTIPTSEYEEKYFYFKNDKLIRMDEGYYLRKVLYLMDAE
;
A
#
# COMPACT_ATOMS: atom_id res chain seq x y z
N MET A 1 43.60 30.55 25.07
CA MET A 1 42.14 30.34 25.18
C MET A 1 41.55 30.16 23.79
N LYS A 2 40.61 29.22 23.67
CA LYS A 2 39.65 28.97 22.57
C LYS A 2 40.22 28.55 21.21
N LYS A 3 40.00 27.28 20.85
CA LYS A 3 39.60 26.90 19.49
C LYS A 3 38.42 25.94 19.58
N LEU A 4 37.43 26.24 18.75
CA LEU A 4 36.03 25.84 18.85
C LEU A 4 35.84 24.34 18.62
N LEU A 5 35.12 23.71 19.54
CA LEU A 5 34.44 22.42 19.32
C LEU A 5 33.30 22.66 18.32
N ILE A 6 33.48 22.22 17.09
CA ILE A 6 32.38 22.14 16.12
C ILE A 6 31.64 20.83 16.41
N THR A 7 30.68 20.89 17.33
CA THR A 7 29.67 19.85 17.47
C THR A 7 28.71 20.00 16.30
N LEU A 8 28.87 19.17 15.28
CA LEU A 8 27.93 19.05 14.17
C LEU A 8 26.59 18.57 14.74
N PRO A 9 25.48 19.32 14.64
CA PRO A 9 24.19 18.78 15.02
C PRO A 9 23.80 17.79 13.94
N PHE A 10 23.95 16.50 14.24
CA PHE A 10 23.30 15.42 13.49
C PHE A 10 21.81 15.58 13.73
N PHE A 11 21.20 16.54 13.02
CA PHE A 11 19.76 16.70 12.95
C PHE A 11 19.22 15.38 12.40
N ALA A 12 18.73 14.56 13.31
CA ALA A 12 17.89 13.43 13.01
C ALA A 12 16.69 14.00 12.23
N LEU A 13 16.76 13.89 10.91
CA LEU A 13 15.58 13.91 10.05
C LEU A 13 14.81 12.64 10.41
N LEU A 14 14.09 12.67 11.53
CA LEU A 14 12.92 11.82 11.73
C LEU A 14 11.92 12.28 10.68
N SER A 15 12.11 11.81 9.44
CA SER A 15 11.15 11.98 8.37
C SER A 15 9.87 11.35 8.86
N CYS A 16 8.90 12.19 9.18
CA CYS A 16 7.51 11.82 9.26
C CYS A 16 7.10 11.48 7.82
N ALA A 17 7.45 10.28 7.36
CA ALA A 17 6.91 9.74 6.12
C ALA A 17 5.44 9.48 6.41
N ALA A 18 4.58 10.44 6.07
CA ALA A 18 3.15 10.19 6.01
C ALA A 18 2.95 9.04 5.01
N PHE A 19 2.46 7.90 5.48
CA PHE A 19 2.15 6.75 4.64
C PHE A 19 1.13 7.19 3.60
N ARG A 20 1.60 7.44 2.38
CA ARG A 20 0.75 7.83 1.26
C ARG A 20 0.62 6.64 0.35
N ILE A 21 -0.56 6.03 0.38
CA ILE A 21 -0.94 4.98 -0.56
C ILE A 21 -1.18 5.64 -1.93
N ASN A 22 -0.59 5.05 -2.97
CA ASN A 22 -0.75 5.46 -4.36
C ASN A 22 -1.48 4.35 -5.13
N ALA A 23 -2.77 4.55 -5.38
CA ALA A 23 -3.60 3.56 -6.05
C ALA A 23 -4.71 4.26 -6.81
N ASP A 24 -4.85 3.94 -8.10
CA ASP A 24 -5.90 4.45 -8.98
C ASP A 24 -6.52 3.28 -9.76
N ILE A 25 -7.83 3.31 -9.96
CA ILE A 25 -8.53 2.30 -10.75
C ILE A 25 -7.93 2.24 -12.16
N GLY A 26 -7.55 1.04 -12.60
CA GLY A 26 -6.88 0.75 -13.86
C GLY A 26 -5.35 0.71 -13.79
N MET A 27 -4.74 1.07 -12.65
CA MET A 27 -3.31 0.94 -12.42
C MET A 27 -2.87 -0.53 -12.53
N SER A 28 -1.68 -0.77 -13.08
CA SER A 28 -1.14 -2.13 -13.15
C SER A 28 -0.66 -2.63 -11.79
N THR A 29 -0.62 -3.95 -11.61
CA THR A 29 -0.05 -4.57 -10.42
C THR A 29 1.39 -4.10 -10.17
N GLU A 30 2.22 -4.11 -11.22
CA GLU A 30 3.61 -3.64 -11.15
C GLU A 30 3.72 -2.17 -10.71
N ALA A 31 2.91 -1.26 -11.27
CA ALA A 31 2.95 0.15 -10.89
C ALA A 31 2.46 0.37 -9.45
N PHE A 32 1.55 -0.48 -8.97
CA PHE A 32 1.10 -0.45 -7.59
C PHE A 32 2.20 -0.91 -6.63
N GLU A 33 2.86 -2.03 -6.91
CA GLU A 33 3.99 -2.55 -6.12
C GLU A 33 5.17 -1.56 -6.10
N ASP A 34 5.49 -0.93 -7.24
CA ASP A 34 6.57 0.06 -7.33
C ASP A 34 6.30 1.34 -6.52
N SER A 35 5.04 1.69 -6.29
CA SER A 35 4.64 2.99 -5.71
C SER A 35 4.13 2.90 -4.28
N ASN A 36 3.93 1.69 -3.75
CA ASN A 36 3.51 1.46 -2.38
C ASN A 36 4.58 0.68 -1.62
N LEU A 37 4.48 0.72 -0.29
CA LEU A 37 5.35 -0.04 0.62
C LEU A 37 4.46 -0.73 1.64
N ASN A 38 4.88 -1.93 2.07
CA ASN A 38 4.17 -2.79 3.04
C ASN A 38 2.84 -3.34 2.50
N GLU A 39 2.74 -3.48 1.19
CA GLU A 39 1.70 -4.28 0.55
C GLU A 39 1.92 -5.77 0.87
N GLU A 40 0.84 -6.45 1.25
CA GLU A 40 0.84 -7.88 1.50
C GLU A 40 -0.21 -8.55 0.62
N ILE A 41 0.14 -9.66 -0.03
CA ILE A 41 -0.81 -10.46 -0.79
C ILE A 41 -1.63 -11.30 0.19
N ILE A 42 -2.95 -11.12 0.17
CA ILE A 42 -3.87 -11.91 1.01
C ILE A 42 -4.54 -13.05 0.25
N GLU A 43 -4.69 -12.91 -1.07
CA GLU A 43 -5.25 -13.94 -1.95
C GLU A 43 -4.75 -13.72 -3.38
N MET A 44 -4.48 -14.80 -4.11
CA MET A 44 -4.01 -14.77 -5.49
C MET A 44 -4.45 -16.04 -6.22
N ASP A 45 -4.92 -15.88 -7.46
CA ASP A 45 -5.15 -16.97 -8.39
C ASP A 45 -4.65 -16.62 -9.81
N GLU A 46 -5.08 -17.37 -10.83
CA GLU A 46 -4.65 -17.16 -12.21
C GLU A 46 -5.19 -15.86 -12.85
N THR A 47 -6.24 -15.27 -12.28
CA THR A 47 -7.02 -14.17 -12.88
C THR A 47 -7.15 -12.95 -11.98
N TYR A 48 -6.94 -13.09 -10.66
CA TYR A 48 -7.01 -12.00 -9.70
C TYR A 48 -5.94 -12.08 -8.60
N THR A 49 -5.63 -10.92 -8.05
CA THR A 49 -4.77 -10.77 -6.86
C THR A 49 -5.39 -9.75 -5.93
N VAL A 50 -5.36 -10.02 -4.63
CA VAL A 50 -5.80 -9.06 -3.61
C VAL A 50 -4.62 -8.72 -2.72
N TYR A 51 -4.32 -7.42 -2.65
CA TYR A 51 -3.33 -6.86 -1.74
C TYR A 51 -4.04 -6.18 -0.55
N THR A 52 -3.35 -6.13 0.59
CA THR A 52 -3.71 -5.27 1.72
C THR A 52 -2.55 -4.33 2.07
N ILE A 53 -2.85 -3.13 2.56
CA ILE A 53 -1.88 -2.22 3.18
C ILE A 53 -2.46 -1.76 4.53
N PRO A 54 -1.73 -1.96 5.66
CA PRO A 54 -2.15 -1.42 6.96
C PRO A 54 -2.03 0.11 6.96
N THR A 55 -3.12 0.77 7.35
CA THR A 55 -3.20 2.25 7.47
C THR A 55 -3.20 2.74 8.91
N SER A 56 -3.60 1.88 9.85
CA SER A 56 -3.47 2.07 11.30
C SER A 56 -3.42 0.72 12.02
N GLU A 57 -3.39 0.71 13.36
CA GLU A 57 -3.43 -0.55 14.16
C GLU A 57 -4.70 -1.37 13.92
N TYR A 58 -5.79 -0.72 13.47
CA TYR A 58 -7.11 -1.33 13.33
C TYR A 58 -7.70 -1.22 11.92
N GLU A 59 -7.01 -0.56 10.99
CA GLU A 59 -7.54 -0.27 9.66
C GLU A 59 -6.57 -0.71 8.58
N GLU A 60 -7.11 -1.48 7.63
CA GLU A 60 -6.43 -1.93 6.43
C GLU A 60 -7.18 -1.46 5.19
N LYS A 61 -6.45 -1.26 4.10
CA LYS A 61 -7.02 -1.04 2.77
C LYS A 61 -6.74 -2.23 1.88
N TYR A 62 -7.76 -2.62 1.12
CA TYR A 62 -7.71 -3.75 0.22
C TYR A 62 -7.74 -3.30 -1.23
N PHE A 63 -6.91 -3.91 -2.07
CA PHE A 63 -6.73 -3.56 -3.48
C PHE A 63 -6.92 -4.81 -4.32
N TYR A 64 -7.94 -4.78 -5.19
CA TYR A 64 -8.38 -5.94 -5.95
C TYR A 64 -7.96 -5.79 -7.40
N PHE A 65 -7.06 -6.66 -7.85
CA PHE A 65 -6.55 -6.71 -9.21
C PHE A 65 -7.24 -7.83 -9.98
N LYS A 66 -7.64 -7.57 -11.22
CA LYS A 66 -8.11 -8.59 -12.18
C LYS A 66 -7.39 -8.37 -13.51
N ASN A 67 -6.76 -9.41 -14.05
CA ASN A 67 -5.96 -9.32 -15.27
C ASN A 67 -4.94 -8.15 -15.23
N ASP A 68 -4.13 -8.10 -14.18
CA ASP A 68 -3.10 -7.07 -13.93
C ASP A 68 -3.60 -5.62 -13.88
N LYS A 69 -4.88 -5.40 -13.54
CA LYS A 69 -5.43 -4.05 -13.36
C LYS A 69 -6.19 -3.93 -12.05
N LEU A 70 -5.94 -2.85 -11.32
CA LEU A 70 -6.71 -2.50 -10.14
C LEU A 70 -8.14 -2.17 -10.55
N ILE A 71 -9.10 -2.95 -10.09
CA ILE A 71 -10.52 -2.74 -10.42
C ILE A 71 -11.34 -2.23 -9.25
N ARG A 72 -10.83 -2.37 -8.02
CA ARG A 72 -11.56 -1.97 -6.80
C ARG A 72 -10.62 -1.72 -5.63
N MET A 73 -11.06 -0.82 -4.75
CA MET A 73 -10.43 -0.52 -3.47
C MET A 73 -11.51 -0.54 -2.37
N ASP A 74 -11.23 -1.16 -1.23
CA ASP A 74 -12.10 -1.15 -0.04
C ASP A 74 -11.27 -0.83 1.23
N GLU A 75 -11.95 -0.49 2.32
CA GLU A 75 -11.34 -0.18 3.62
C GLU A 75 -12.05 -0.94 4.74
N GLY A 76 -11.30 -1.36 5.76
CA GLY A 76 -11.83 -2.01 6.96
C GLY A 76 -11.65 -3.52 6.93
N TYR A 77 -12.62 -4.28 6.42
CA TYR A 77 -12.59 -5.75 6.48
C TYR A 77 -12.51 -6.39 5.10
N TYR A 78 -11.64 -7.40 4.98
CA TYR A 78 -11.61 -8.28 3.82
C TYR A 78 -12.94 -9.05 3.68
N LEU A 79 -13.74 -8.68 2.69
CA LEU A 79 -14.97 -9.39 2.36
C LEU A 79 -14.72 -10.33 1.18
N ARG A 80 -14.46 -11.62 1.47
CA ARG A 80 -14.39 -12.69 0.44
C ARG A 80 -15.61 -12.71 -0.50
N LYS A 81 -16.76 -12.19 -0.07
CA LYS A 81 -17.97 -12.09 -0.90
C LYS A 81 -17.83 -11.13 -2.09
N VAL A 82 -16.88 -10.19 -2.04
CA VAL A 82 -16.59 -9.22 -3.12
C VAL A 82 -16.02 -9.92 -4.36
N LEU A 83 -15.30 -11.04 -4.19
CA LEU A 83 -14.77 -11.84 -5.29
C LEU A 83 -15.86 -12.38 -6.22
N TYR A 84 -17.01 -12.80 -5.67
CA TYR A 84 -18.16 -13.23 -6.48
C TYR A 84 -18.71 -12.13 -7.39
N LEU A 85 -18.47 -10.87 -7.08
CA LEU A 85 -18.87 -9.74 -7.92
C LEU A 85 -17.83 -9.43 -9.00
N MET A 86 -16.56 -9.80 -8.78
CA MET A 86 -15.51 -9.65 -9.79
C MET A 86 -15.67 -10.63 -10.95
N ASP A 87 -16.20 -11.83 -10.69
CA ASP A 87 -16.44 -12.85 -11.74
C ASP A 87 -17.71 -12.60 -12.56
N ALA A 88 -18.58 -11.68 -12.15
CA ALA A 88 -19.89 -11.44 -12.75
C ALA A 88 -19.92 -10.34 -13.84
N GLU A 89 -18.81 -9.65 -14.07
CA GLU A 89 -18.61 -8.66 -15.14
C GLU A 89 -17.90 -9.23 -16.38
#